data_AF-A0A925XBI5-F1
#
_entry.id   AF-A0A925XBI5-F1
#
_cell.length_a   1.000
_cell.length_b   1.000
_cell.length_c   1.000
_cell.angle_alpha   90.00
_cell.angle_beta   90.00
_cell.angle_gamma   90.00
#
_symmetry.space_group_name_H-M   'P 1'
#
loop_
_entity.id
_entity.type
_entity.pdbx_description
1 polymer ?
#
loop_
_entity_poly.entity_id
_entity_poly.type
_entity_poly.pdbx_seq_one_letter_code
_entity_poly.pdbx_strand_id
1 'polypeptide(L)'
;KRDTLLNPQVVIEVLSPSTEAYDRGRKFDVYREAPSLRQYVLVSQDSQRAVSYVRQSDGVAWLMTPLDLPTVSIDFPSLGLSIPLGDLYRDIDLSIPPSPPTDMASNAMPTPATN
;
A
#
# COMPACT_ATOMS: atom_id res chain seq x y z
N LYS A 1 16.38 9.19 13.63
CA LYS A 1 17.48 8.84 12.69
C LYS A 1 16.82 8.39 11.40
N ARG A 2 17.14 8.98 10.24
CA ARG A 2 16.60 8.52 8.94
C ARG A 2 17.64 7.60 8.33
N ASP A 3 17.37 6.31 8.38
CA ASP A 3 18.19 5.31 7.71
C ASP A 3 17.62 5.14 6.29
N THR A 4 18.39 5.56 5.29
CA THR A 4 18.01 5.40 3.88
C THR A 4 18.65 4.12 3.34
N LEU A 5 17.83 3.17 2.90
CA LEU A 5 18.28 1.96 2.24
C LEU A 5 18.43 2.22 0.73
N LEU A 6 19.58 1.86 0.16
CA LEU A 6 19.89 2.12 -1.26
C LEU A 6 19.51 0.95 -2.18
N ASN A 7 19.25 -0.21 -1.60
CA ASN A 7 19.03 -1.48 -2.32
C ASN A 7 17.89 -2.29 -1.69
N PRO A 8 16.68 -1.72 -1.52
CA PRO A 8 15.56 -2.46 -0.98
C PRO A 8 15.22 -3.65 -1.88
N GLN A 9 14.91 -4.80 -1.27
CA GLN A 9 14.37 -5.96 -1.97
C GLN A 9 12.83 -5.94 -2.00
N VAL A 10 12.22 -5.33 -0.99
CA VAL A 10 10.77 -5.20 -0.84
C VAL A 10 10.44 -3.74 -0.52
N VAL A 11 9.42 -3.20 -1.16
CA VAL A 11 8.80 -1.93 -0.81
C VAL A 11 7.30 -2.19 -0.57
N ILE A 12 6.79 -1.65 0.53
CA ILE A 12 5.39 -1.81 0.93
C ILE A 12 4.81 -0.40 1.08
N GLU A 13 3.71 -0.14 0.39
CA GLU A 13 3.00 1.15 0.42
C GLU A 13 1.60 0.95 0.99
N VAL A 14 1.27 1.74 2.01
CA VAL A 14 -0.09 1.81 2.55
C VAL A 14 -0.82 2.92 1.80
N LEU A 15 -1.85 2.55 1.05
CA LEU A 15 -2.57 3.46 0.18
C LEU A 15 -3.37 4.46 1.00
N SER A 16 -3.30 5.73 0.59
CA SER A 16 -4.21 6.77 1.07
C SER A 16 -5.07 7.30 -0.07
N PRO A 17 -6.31 7.77 0.18
CA PRO A 17 -7.13 8.41 -0.85
C PRO A 17 -6.40 9.52 -1.60
N SER A 18 -5.52 10.25 -0.92
CA SER A 18 -4.74 11.35 -1.50
C SER A 18 -3.59 10.91 -2.42
N THR A 19 -3.04 9.71 -2.25
CA THR A 19 -1.82 9.26 -2.95
C THR A 19 -2.00 7.99 -3.77
N GLU A 20 -3.14 7.32 -3.66
CA GLU A 20 -3.36 6.00 -4.27
C GLU A 20 -3.06 5.97 -5.77
N ALA A 21 -3.56 6.94 -6.54
CA ALA A 21 -3.31 7.00 -7.98
C ALA A 21 -1.81 7.17 -8.31
N TYR A 22 -1.06 7.85 -7.46
CA TYR A 22 0.38 8.02 -7.60
C TYR A 22 1.15 6.74 -7.23
N ASP A 23 0.80 6.12 -6.10
CA ASP A 23 1.44 4.89 -5.58
C ASP A 23 1.20 3.68 -6.51
N ARG A 24 0.03 3.61 -7.16
CA ARG A 24 -0.31 2.58 -8.15
C ARG A 24 0.40 2.77 -9.50
N GLY A 25 0.77 4.00 -9.86
CA GLY A 25 1.32 4.33 -11.16
C GLY A 25 2.77 4.80 -11.05
N ARG A 26 2.96 6.12 -11.09
CA ARG A 26 4.26 6.77 -11.26
C ARG A 26 5.31 6.35 -10.22
N LYS A 27 4.91 6.07 -8.99
CA LYS A 27 5.86 5.67 -7.95
C LYS A 27 6.41 4.26 -8.19
N PHE A 28 5.54 3.33 -8.57
CA PHE A 28 5.96 1.98 -8.95
C PHE A 28 6.87 2.01 -10.18
N ASP A 29 6.60 2.88 -11.16
CA ASP A 29 7.47 3.08 -12.32
C ASP A 29 8.90 3.47 -11.94
N VAL A 30 9.05 4.37 -10.98
CA VAL A 30 10.37 4.78 -10.46
C VAL A 30 11.03 3.64 -9.68
N TYR A 31 10.30 2.99 -8.77
CA TYR A 31 10.89 1.97 -7.92
C TYR A 31 11.31 0.71 -8.67
N ARG A 32 10.57 0.30 -9.72
CA ARG A 32 10.94 -0.87 -10.51
C ARG A 32 12.20 -0.67 -11.36
N GLU A 33 12.74 0.55 -11.45
CA GLU A 33 14.06 0.76 -12.06
C GLU A 33 15.19 0.24 -11.16
N ALA A 34 14.97 0.16 -9.84
CA ALA A 34 15.96 -0.38 -8.92
C ALA A 34 16.19 -1.88 -9.16
N PRO A 35 17.41 -2.33 -9.52
CA PRO A 35 17.69 -3.74 -9.81
C PRO A 35 17.55 -4.64 -8.57
N SER A 36 17.69 -4.08 -7.37
CA SER A 36 17.54 -4.80 -6.12
C SER A 36 16.09 -5.16 -5.81
N LEU A 37 15.12 -4.38 -6.30
CA LEU A 37 13.72 -4.53 -5.96
C LEU A 37 13.16 -5.80 -6.58
N ARG A 38 12.71 -6.71 -5.72
CA ARG A 38 12.09 -7.99 -6.07
C ARG A 38 10.59 -7.98 -5.91
N GLN A 39 10.08 -7.16 -4.99
CA GLN A 39 8.67 -7.13 -4.68
C GLN A 39 8.19 -5.73 -4.31
N TYR A 40 7.01 -5.38 -4.80
CA TYR A 40 6.29 -4.15 -4.45
C TYR A 40 4.89 -4.52 -3.99
N VAL A 41 4.48 -4.08 -2.81
CA VAL A 41 3.19 -4.45 -2.22
C VAL A 41 2.39 -3.18 -1.94
N LEU A 42 1.16 -3.15 -2.42
CA LEU A 42 0.19 -2.10 -2.12
C LEU A 42 -0.83 -2.65 -1.12
N VAL A 43 -1.01 -1.97 0.00
CA VAL A 43 -1.94 -2.33 1.08
C VAL A 43 -3.04 -1.28 1.14
N SER A 44 -4.30 -1.69 0.99
CA SER A 44 -5.44 -0.79 1.17
C SER A 44 -5.64 -0.51 2.65
N GLN A 45 -5.85 0.75 3.03
CA GLN A 45 -6.11 1.12 4.43
C GLN A 45 -7.61 1.08 4.79
N ASP A 46 -8.48 1.05 3.80
CA ASP A 46 -9.95 1.13 3.92
C ASP A 46 -10.64 -0.22 3.68
N SER A 47 -9.88 -1.25 3.29
CA SER A 47 -10.37 -2.61 3.11
C SER A 47 -9.25 -3.62 3.34
N GLN A 48 -9.59 -4.86 3.71
CA GLN A 48 -8.60 -5.93 3.91
C GLN A 48 -8.14 -6.50 2.57
N ARG A 49 -7.41 -5.70 1.81
CA ARG A 49 -6.94 -6.01 0.47
C ARG A 49 -5.51 -5.57 0.28
N ALA A 50 -4.75 -6.40 -0.40
CA ALA A 50 -3.43 -6.04 -0.89
C ALA A 50 -3.25 -6.44 -2.35
N VAL A 51 -2.27 -5.84 -3.00
CA VAL A 51 -1.80 -6.27 -4.32
C VAL A 51 -0.29 -6.44 -4.24
N SER A 52 0.18 -7.65 -4.54
CA SER A 52 1.60 -7.96 -4.62
C SER A 52 2.05 -7.93 -6.07
N TYR A 53 3.16 -7.26 -6.33
CA TYR A 53 3.88 -7.31 -7.60
C TYR A 53 5.22 -7.99 -7.35
N VAL A 54 5.46 -9.15 -7.95
CA VAL A 54 6.72 -9.89 -7.82
C VAL A 54 7.48 -9.85 -9.15
N ARG A 55 8.72 -9.36 -9.13
CA ARG A 55 9.59 -9.36 -10.31
C ARG A 55 9.97 -10.79 -10.67
N GLN A 56 9.74 -11.16 -11.92
CA GLN A 56 10.02 -12.49 -12.44
C GLN A 56 11.52 -12.69 -12.74
N SER A 57 11.90 -13.93 -13.00
CA SER A 57 13.29 -14.32 -13.24
C SER A 57 13.91 -13.67 -14.48
N ASP A 58 13.11 -13.21 -15.43
CA ASP A 58 13.55 -12.46 -16.61
C ASP A 58 14.04 -11.03 -16.26
N GLY A 59 13.79 -10.57 -15.03
CA GLY A 59 14.18 -9.25 -14.54
C GLY A 59 13.31 -8.10 -15.06
N VAL A 60 12.35 -8.36 -15.95
CA VAL A 60 11.55 -7.35 -16.64
C VAL A 60 10.07 -7.47 -16.28
N ALA A 61 9.53 -8.69 -16.31
CA ALA A 61 8.14 -8.93 -16.02
C ALA A 61 7.85 -8.86 -14.51
N TRP A 62 6.63 -8.44 -14.20
CA TRP A 62 6.10 -8.43 -12.84
C TRP A 62 4.78 -9.18 -12.83
N LEU A 63 4.68 -10.18 -11.94
CA LEU A 63 3.42 -10.88 -11.70
C LEU A 63 2.64 -10.09 -10.66
N MET A 64 1.44 -9.65 -11.04
CA MET A 64 0.49 -9.00 -10.15
C MET A 64 -0.45 -10.03 -9.56
N THR A 65 -0.56 -10.05 -8.24
CA THR A 65 -1.44 -10.95 -7.50
C THR A 65 -2.31 -10.11 -6.56
N PRO A 66 -3.63 -10.00 -6.82
CA PRO A 66 -4.56 -9.45 -5.85
C PRO A 66 -4.72 -10.43 -4.69
N LEU A 67 -4.79 -9.90 -3.48
CA LEU A 67 -4.89 -10.65 -2.24
C LEU A 67 -6.09 -10.12 -1.46
N ASP A 68 -7.08 -10.98 -1.25
CA ASP A 68 -8.27 -10.70 -0.46
C ASP A 68 -8.52 -11.79 0.59
N LEU A 69 -9.26 -11.41 1.62
CA LEU A 69 -9.54 -12.25 2.78
C LEU A 69 -10.49 -13.42 2.48
N PRO A 70 -10.54 -14.47 3.36
CA PRO A 70 -10.04 -14.48 4.76
C PRO A 70 -8.75 -15.23 5.04
N THR A 71 -8.15 -15.92 4.05
CA THR A 71 -7.09 -16.91 4.32
C THR A 71 -5.84 -16.75 3.45
N VAL A 72 -5.69 -15.61 2.80
CA VAL A 72 -4.55 -15.32 1.95
C VAL A 72 -3.39 -14.75 2.79
N SER A 73 -2.17 -15.22 2.51
CA SER A 73 -0.95 -14.64 3.05
C SER A 73 -0.22 -13.85 1.97
N ILE A 74 0.47 -12.80 2.39
CA ILE A 74 1.43 -12.10 1.56
C ILE A 74 2.77 -12.82 1.72
N ASP A 75 3.22 -13.49 0.66
CA ASP A 75 4.53 -14.12 0.62
C ASP A 75 5.60 -13.09 0.27
N PHE A 76 6.73 -13.14 0.99
CA PHE A 76 7.93 -12.35 0.74
C PHE A 76 9.12 -13.29 0.45
N PRO A 77 9.23 -13.85 -0.76
CA PRO A 77 10.22 -14.88 -1.06
C PRO A 77 11.66 -14.44 -0.81
N SER A 78 11.97 -13.17 -1.12
CA SER A 78 13.31 -12.60 -0.88
C SER A 78 13.70 -12.52 0.61
N LEU A 79 12.72 -12.56 1.50
CA LEU A 79 12.89 -12.53 2.95
C LEU A 79 12.64 -13.89 3.62
N GLY A 80 12.18 -14.89 2.87
CA GLY A 80 11.80 -16.20 3.42
C GLY A 80 10.63 -16.14 4.41
N LEU A 81 9.74 -15.16 4.25
CA LEU A 81 8.68 -14.86 5.20
C LEU A 81 7.30 -14.88 4.51
N SER A 82 6.26 -15.24 5.26
CA SER A 82 4.87 -15.14 4.82
C SER A 82 4.05 -14.53 5.94
N ILE A 83 3.22 -13.53 5.62
CA ILE A 83 2.40 -12.80 6.59
C ILE A 83 0.94 -13.03 6.25
N PRO A 84 0.12 -13.63 7.14
CA PRO A 84 -1.33 -13.69 6.95
C PRO A 84 -1.90 -12.29 6.76
N LEU A 85 -2.71 -12.08 5.73
CA LEU A 85 -3.30 -10.76 5.46
C LEU A 85 -4.11 -10.28 6.67
N GLY A 86 -4.82 -11.18 7.36
CA GLY A 86 -5.55 -10.86 8.58
C GLY A 86 -4.68 -10.31 9.72
N ASP A 87 -3.41 -10.74 9.81
CA ASP A 87 -2.49 -10.24 10.84
C ASP A 87 -2.02 -8.81 10.55
N LEU A 88 -1.95 -8.41 9.27
CA LEU A 88 -1.62 -7.04 8.88
C LEU A 88 -2.68 -6.02 9.34
N TYR A 89 -3.93 -6.45 9.42
CA TYR A 89 -5.07 -5.63 9.87
C TYR A 89 -5.48 -5.94 11.31
N ARG A 90 -4.66 -6.67 12.06
CA ARG A 90 -4.94 -6.92 13.48
C ARG A 90 -5.04 -5.57 14.20
N ASP A 91 -6.08 -5.42 15.00
CA ASP A 91 -6.37 -4.21 15.77
C ASP A 91 -6.75 -2.97 14.94
N ILE A 92 -7.06 -3.13 13.64
CA ILE A 92 -7.59 -2.07 12.79
C ILE A 92 -9.10 -2.19 12.68
N ASP A 93 -9.83 -1.15 13.12
CA ASP A 93 -11.26 -1.03 12.90
C ASP A 93 -11.56 -0.37 11.55
N LEU A 94 -11.85 -1.19 10.55
CA LEU A 94 -12.17 -0.75 9.19
C LEU A 94 -13.58 -0.15 9.06
N SER A 95 -14.39 -0.16 10.12
CA SER A 95 -15.65 0.60 10.13
C SER A 95 -15.43 2.11 10.33
N ILE A 96 -14.23 2.51 10.74
CA ILE A 96 -13.84 3.90 10.92
C ILE A 96 -13.22 4.40 9.60
N PRO A 97 -13.84 5.37 8.91
CA PRO A 97 -13.26 5.93 7.69
C PRO A 97 -11.94 6.66 8.01
N PRO A 98 -10.95 6.64 7.10
CA PRO A 98 -9.70 7.34 7.32
C PRO A 98 -9.97 8.83 7.52
N SER A 99 -9.23 9.46 8.45
CA SER A 99 -9.35 10.90 8.68
C SER A 99 -9.07 11.66 7.38
N PRO A 100 -9.87 12.68 7.03
CA PRO A 100 -9.60 13.49 5.85
C PRO A 100 -8.22 14.16 5.99
N PRO A 101 -7.50 14.36 4.87
CA PRO A 101 -6.21 15.04 4.91
C PRO A 101 -6.34 16.41 5.58
N THR A 102 -5.37 16.74 6.43
CA THR A 102 -5.38 17.91 7.34
C THR A 102 -5.63 19.25 6.63
N ASP A 103 -5.42 19.33 5.32
CA ASP A 103 -5.62 20.55 4.51
C ASP A 103 -7.09 20.79 4.07
N MET A 104 -7.99 19.81 4.26
CA MET A 104 -9.41 19.92 3.86
C MET A 104 -10.32 20.43 4.98
N ALA A 105 -9.85 20.51 6.23
CA ALA A 105 -10.66 20.90 7.38
C ALA A 105 -10.91 22.42 7.49
N SER A 106 -10.25 23.25 6.68
CA SER A 106 -10.32 24.72 6.82
C SER A 106 -11.36 25.41 5.94
N ASN A 107 -12.19 24.68 5.18
CA ASN A 107 -13.14 25.29 4.24
C ASN A 107 -14.56 24.72 4.32
N ALA A 108 -15.00 24.28 5.51
CA ALA A 108 -16.43 24.01 5.73
C ALA A 108 -17.21 25.34 5.73
N MET A 109 -17.98 25.57 4.66
CA MET A 109 -18.96 26.65 4.54
C MET A 109 -19.89 26.70 5.77
N PRO A 110 -20.32 27.90 6.22
CA PRO A 110 -21.31 28.01 7.28
C PRO A 110 -22.66 27.50 6.78
N THR A 111 -23.28 26.60 7.55
CA THR A 111 -24.67 26.17 7.37
C THR A 111 -25.62 27.39 7.41
N PRO A 112 -26.67 27.45 6.56
CA PRO A 112 -27.64 28.52 6.67
C PRO A 112 -28.47 28.29 7.93
N ALA A 113 -28.55 29.32 8.78
CA ALA A 113 -29.44 29.33 9.93
C ALA A 113 -30.89 29.23 9.44
N THR A 114 -31.60 28.21 9.92
CA THR A 114 -33.06 28.14 9.80
C THR A 114 -33.69 29.28 10.59
N ASN A 115 -34.56 30.05 9.94
CA ASN A 115 -35.51 30.96 10.57
C ASN A 115 -36.92 30.51 10.19
#